data_AF-A0A1H9GCF1-F1
#
_entry.id   AF-A0A1H9GCF1-F1
#
_cell.length_a   1.000
_cell.length_b   1.000
_cell.length_c   1.000
_cell.angle_alpha   90.00
_cell.angle_beta   90.00
_cell.angle_gamma   90.00
#
_symmetry.space_group_name_H-M   'P 1'
#
loop_
_entity.id
_entity.type
_entity.pdbx_description
1 polymer ?
#
loop_
_entity_poly.entity_id
_entity_poly.type
_entity_poly.pdbx_seq_one_letter_code
_entity_poly.pdbx_strand_id
1 'polypeptide(L)'
;MKDKNLAAVLAFFGGPMGLHRFYLGQIGLGILYIFVFPLAAVIGVIDAIVFLSMDQEAFDRKYNKEQVPASLGHTNRRRGQAPRQQQAPMNDRERRYRQRQQERSLREQSRQQTRANRTNTQARRNAPASRPVQTGAAERKAGLRYFKDFEYDRAIIAFGKALEKNPRDVASHFNIACSYSCEEQADKAFYHLDRAIALGFDDFERIRAHDSLAFLRVQPGYTEFELNGYRLAPDRSAEETVLENPIREEEMVELPEISEDLLEQLQRLATLKEKGLLTENEFVTQKKRLLS
;
A
#
# COMPACT_ATOMS: atom_id res chain seq x y z
N MET A 1 11.88 -38.81 -2.00
CA MET A 1 11.65 -39.96 -2.88
C MET A 1 10.57 -40.83 -2.26
N LYS A 2 9.64 -41.37 -3.05
CA LYS A 2 8.61 -42.28 -2.56
C LYS A 2 9.20 -43.69 -2.41
N ASP A 3 8.77 -44.42 -1.38
CA ASP A 3 9.23 -45.78 -1.08
C ASP A 3 8.29 -46.85 -1.63
N LYS A 4 8.85 -47.89 -2.25
CA LYS A 4 8.05 -48.99 -2.83
C LYS A 4 7.37 -49.85 -1.77
N ASN A 5 8.06 -50.09 -0.65
CA ASN A 5 7.54 -50.91 0.45
C ASN A 5 6.37 -50.21 1.12
N LEU A 6 6.47 -48.90 1.31
CA LEU A 6 5.38 -48.09 1.86
C LEU A 6 4.19 -48.03 0.89
N ALA A 7 4.44 -47.87 -0.42
CA ALA A 7 3.38 -47.94 -1.42
C ALA A 7 2.66 -49.30 -1.44
N ALA A 8 3.38 -50.40 -1.22
CA ALA A 8 2.80 -51.74 -1.14
C ALA A 8 1.93 -51.94 0.12
N VAL A 9 2.40 -51.50 1.29
CA VAL A 9 1.62 -51.53 2.53
C VAL A 9 0.35 -50.69 2.39
N LEU A 10 0.47 -49.49 1.81
CA LEU A 10 -0.68 -48.62 1.55
C LEU A 10 -1.64 -49.21 0.51
N ALA A 11 -1.15 -49.97 -0.47
CA ALA A 11 -2.00 -50.64 -1.46
C ALA A 11 -2.76 -51.83 -0.87
N PHE A 12 -2.14 -52.55 0.06
CA PHE A 12 -2.77 -53.69 0.73
C PHE A 12 -3.85 -53.27 1.73
N PHE A 13 -3.53 -52.33 2.64
CA PHE A 13 -4.48 -51.88 3.68
C PHE A 13 -5.39 -50.74 3.22
N GLY A 14 -4.89 -49.84 2.38
CA GLY A 14 -5.60 -48.67 1.88
C GLY A 14 -6.08 -48.78 0.43
N GLY A 15 -5.94 -49.95 -0.19
CA GLY A 15 -6.33 -50.22 -1.58
C GLY A 15 -7.77 -49.88 -1.93
N PRO A 16 -8.78 -50.29 -1.13
CA PRO A 16 -10.19 -49.96 -1.38
C PRO A 16 -10.46 -48.45 -1.42
N MET A 17 -9.64 -47.66 -0.71
CA MET A 17 -9.72 -46.20 -0.65
C MET A 17 -8.74 -45.51 -1.62
N GLY A 18 -7.91 -46.27 -2.35
CA GLY A 18 -6.91 -45.75 -3.27
C GLY A 18 -5.74 -45.02 -2.61
N LEU A 19 -5.43 -45.31 -1.34
CA LEU A 19 -4.46 -44.55 -0.54
C LEU A 19 -3.03 -44.56 -1.14
N HIS A 20 -2.63 -45.68 -1.74
CA HIS A 20 -1.37 -45.79 -2.47
C HIS A 20 -1.29 -44.87 -3.70
N ARG A 21 -2.41 -44.62 -4.39
CA ARG A 21 -2.45 -43.70 -5.54
C ARG A 21 -2.27 -42.26 -5.13
N PHE A 22 -2.81 -41.86 -3.97
CA PHE A 22 -2.54 -40.55 -3.37
C PHE A 22 -1.08 -40.42 -2.96
N TYR A 23 -0.49 -41.45 -2.36
CA TYR A 23 0.94 -41.46 -2.00
C TYR A 23 1.87 -41.29 -3.22
N LEU A 24 1.49 -41.87 -4.36
CA LEU A 24 2.23 -41.77 -5.62
C LEU A 24 1.98 -40.46 -6.39
N GLY A 25 1.15 -39.54 -5.86
CA GLY A 25 0.81 -38.26 -6.49
C GLY A 25 -0.24 -38.36 -7.60
N GLN A 26 -0.89 -39.52 -7.75
CA GLN A 26 -1.91 -39.80 -8.78
C GLN A 26 -3.32 -39.49 -8.25
N ILE A 27 -3.57 -38.23 -7.89
CA ILE A 27 -4.79 -37.78 -7.18
C ILE A 27 -6.08 -38.16 -7.91
N GLY A 28 -6.13 -37.96 -9.24
CA GLY A 28 -7.32 -38.29 -10.04
C GLY A 28 -7.64 -39.79 -10.06
N LEU A 29 -6.62 -40.66 -10.06
CA LEU A 29 -6.82 -42.11 -9.98
C LEU A 29 -7.22 -42.56 -8.57
N GLY A 30 -6.72 -41.89 -7.53
CA GLY A 30 -7.14 -42.15 -6.14
C GLY A 30 -8.64 -41.90 -5.94
N ILE A 31 -9.17 -40.81 -6.50
CA ILE A 31 -10.61 -40.50 -6.44
C ILE A 31 -11.43 -41.57 -7.17
N LEU A 32 -10.97 -42.06 -8.33
CA LEU A 32 -11.67 -43.12 -9.07
C LEU A 32 -11.84 -44.41 -8.25
N TYR A 33 -10.85 -44.77 -7.42
CA TYR A 33 -10.90 -45.98 -6.60
C TYR A 33 -12.02 -45.94 -5.55
N ILE A 34 -12.33 -44.75 -5.03
CA ILE A 34 -13.40 -44.55 -4.03
C ILE A 34 -14.77 -44.92 -4.62
N PHE A 35 -15.01 -44.61 -5.90
CA PHE A 35 -16.28 -44.92 -6.58
C PHE A 35 -16.41 -46.40 -6.98
N VAL A 36 -15.30 -47.14 -7.02
CA VAL A 36 -15.22 -48.52 -7.53
C VAL A 36 -14.87 -49.49 -6.39
N PHE A 37 -15.28 -49.16 -5.17
CA PHE A 37 -14.88 -49.78 -3.89
C PHE A 37 -14.72 -51.31 -3.86
N PRO A 38 -15.70 -52.14 -4.31
CA PRO A 38 -15.55 -53.60 -4.24
C PRO A 38 -14.48 -54.13 -5.21
N LEU A 39 -14.34 -53.51 -6.38
CA LEU A 39 -13.34 -53.90 -7.38
C LEU A 39 -11.96 -53.27 -7.07
N ALA A 40 -11.94 -52.11 -6.43
CA ALA A 40 -10.74 -51.42 -5.97
C ALA A 40 -9.97 -52.21 -4.91
N ALA A 41 -10.66 -52.98 -4.05
CA ALA A 41 -10.01 -53.87 -3.08
C ALA A 41 -9.12 -54.92 -3.75
N VAL A 42 -9.64 -55.59 -4.80
CA VAL A 42 -8.89 -56.61 -5.56
C VAL A 42 -7.73 -55.98 -6.32
N ILE A 43 -7.97 -54.83 -6.96
CA ILE A 43 -6.92 -54.10 -7.69
C ILE A 43 -5.82 -53.61 -6.73
N GLY A 44 -6.17 -53.20 -5.51
CA GLY A 44 -5.21 -52.80 -4.48
C GLY A 44 -4.27 -53.93 -4.05
N VAL A 45 -4.80 -55.15 -3.88
CA VAL A 45 -3.98 -56.34 -3.58
C VAL A 45 -3.05 -56.69 -4.75
N ILE A 46 -3.55 -56.60 -5.99
CA ILE A 46 -2.71 -56.81 -7.18
C ILE A 46 -1.60 -55.75 -7.25
N ASP A 47 -1.91 -54.48 -7.02
CA ASP A 47 -0.94 -53.40 -6.98
C ASP A 47 0.11 -53.61 -5.87
N ALA A 48 -0.28 -54.11 -4.69
CA ALA A 48 0.64 -54.44 -3.61
C ALA A 48 1.65 -55.53 -4.01
N ILE A 49 1.17 -56.60 -4.66
CA ILE A 49 2.03 -57.67 -5.20
C ILE A 49 2.96 -57.12 -6.27
N VAL A 50 2.44 -56.30 -7.18
CA VAL A 50 3.25 -55.66 -8.24
C VAL A 50 4.33 -54.77 -7.64
N PHE A 51 4.05 -53.99 -6.59
CA PHE A 51 5.06 -53.13 -5.96
C PHE A 51 6.12 -53.93 -5.20
N LEU A 52 5.75 -55.02 -4.54
CA LEU A 52 6.71 -55.91 -3.89
C LEU A 52 7.58 -56.68 -4.90
N SER A 53 7.01 -57.06 -6.04
CA SER A 53 7.68 -57.79 -7.11
C SER A 53 8.51 -56.88 -8.05
N MET A 54 8.31 -55.56 -7.98
CA MET A 54 9.01 -54.60 -8.81
C MET A 54 10.39 -54.23 -8.23
N ASP A 55 11.38 -54.15 -9.11
CA ASP A 55 12.70 -53.63 -8.79
C ASP A 55 12.63 -52.16 -8.35
N GLN A 56 13.47 -51.78 -7.37
CA GLN A 56 13.48 -50.41 -6.84
C GLN A 56 13.72 -49.37 -7.94
N GLU A 57 14.65 -49.64 -8.86
CA GLU A 57 14.92 -48.74 -9.98
C GLU A 57 13.73 -48.58 -10.93
N ALA A 58 12.97 -49.66 -11.17
CA ALA A 58 11.80 -49.60 -12.04
C ALA A 58 10.68 -48.78 -11.39
N PHE A 59 10.52 -48.91 -10.07
CA PHE A 59 9.60 -48.11 -9.28
C PHE A 59 10.01 -46.62 -9.30
N ASP A 60 11.28 -46.32 -9.06
CA ASP A 60 11.79 -44.96 -9.07
C ASP A 60 11.65 -44.30 -10.44
N ARG A 61 11.98 -45.05 -11.51
CA ARG A 61 11.75 -44.60 -12.89
C ARG A 61 10.28 -44.35 -13.20
N LYS A 62 9.33 -45.01 -12.54
CA LYS A 62 7.90 -44.86 -12.84
C LYS A 62 7.22 -43.80 -11.99
N TYR A 63 7.59 -43.68 -10.71
CA TYR A 63 6.88 -42.88 -9.71
C TYR A 63 7.71 -41.75 -9.08
N ASN A 64 9.04 -41.76 -9.24
CA ASN A 64 9.97 -40.75 -8.74
C ASN A 64 10.59 -39.87 -9.85
N LYS A 65 10.03 -39.87 -11.08
CA LYS A 65 10.56 -39.18 -12.28
C LYS A 65 10.90 -37.69 -12.11
N GLU A 66 10.18 -36.95 -11.27
CA GLU A 66 10.42 -35.52 -11.05
C GLU A 66 11.61 -35.22 -10.12
N GLN A 67 12.14 -36.21 -9.39
CA GLN A 67 13.20 -36.02 -8.40
C GLN A 67 14.53 -36.69 -8.78
N VAL A 68 14.63 -37.30 -9.96
CA VAL A 68 15.90 -37.82 -10.48
C VAL A 68 16.57 -36.68 -11.26
N PRO A 69 17.64 -36.03 -10.73
CA PRO A 69 18.42 -35.10 -11.54
C PRO A 69 18.92 -35.85 -12.77
N ALA A 70 18.94 -35.17 -13.91
CA ALA A 70 19.31 -35.70 -15.23
C ALA A 70 20.80 -36.13 -15.34
N SER A 71 21.44 -36.54 -14.24
CA SER A 71 22.89 -36.70 -14.14
C SER A 71 23.38 -38.08 -13.71
N LEU A 72 22.54 -39.12 -13.60
CA LEU A 72 23.04 -40.50 -13.48
C LEU A 72 22.13 -41.50 -14.20
N GLY A 73 22.48 -41.77 -15.46
CA GLY A 73 21.83 -42.78 -16.29
C GLY A 73 22.69 -43.16 -17.51
N HIS A 74 24.00 -43.28 -17.34
CA HIS A 74 24.86 -43.94 -18.31
C HIS A 74 24.87 -45.44 -18.03
N THR A 75 23.87 -46.15 -18.55
CA THR A 75 24.00 -47.59 -18.77
C THR A 75 24.18 -47.87 -20.26
N ASN A 76 25.35 -48.44 -20.52
CA ASN A 76 25.89 -48.88 -21.79
C ASN A 76 24.88 -49.81 -22.51
N ARG A 77 24.29 -49.36 -23.63
CA ARG A 77 23.72 -50.26 -24.64
C ARG A 77 24.70 -50.38 -25.80
N ARG A 78 25.15 -51.62 -25.98
CA ARG A 78 26.05 -52.08 -27.03
C ARG A 78 25.57 -51.67 -28.43
N ARG A 79 26.53 -51.09 -29.18
CA ARG A 79 26.92 -51.44 -30.55
C ARG A 79 25.78 -51.55 -31.58
N GLY A 80 25.42 -50.41 -32.15
CA GLY A 80 24.93 -50.29 -33.53
C GLY A 80 25.71 -49.16 -34.19
N GLN A 81 26.39 -49.45 -35.30
CA GLN A 81 27.26 -48.55 -36.03
C GLN A 81 26.58 -47.20 -36.32
N ALA A 82 27.21 -46.10 -35.92
CA ALA A 82 26.86 -44.79 -36.45
C ALA A 82 27.31 -44.74 -37.91
N PRO A 83 26.41 -44.47 -38.89
CA PRO A 83 26.88 -44.14 -40.22
C PRO A 83 27.63 -42.81 -40.15
N ARG A 84 28.84 -42.78 -40.69
CA ARG A 84 29.57 -41.55 -41.00
C ARG A 84 28.62 -40.63 -41.77
N GLN A 85 28.13 -39.58 -41.11
CA GLN A 85 27.42 -38.50 -41.77
C GLN A 85 28.44 -37.71 -42.58
N GLN A 86 28.68 -38.15 -43.82
CA GLN A 86 29.04 -37.22 -44.88
C GLN A 86 27.90 -36.20 -44.94
N GLN A 87 28.23 -34.94 -44.64
CA GLN A 87 27.31 -33.82 -44.71
C GLN A 87 26.89 -33.66 -46.18
N ALA A 88 25.81 -34.31 -46.56
CA ALA A 88 25.11 -33.98 -47.79
C ALA A 88 24.61 -32.53 -47.68
N PRO A 89 24.66 -31.73 -48.75
CA PRO A 89 24.15 -30.36 -48.72
C PRO A 89 22.66 -30.41 -48.36
N MET A 90 22.32 -29.78 -47.23
CA MET A 90 20.95 -29.72 -46.70
C MET A 90 19.98 -29.22 -47.77
N ASN A 91 18.98 -30.04 -48.10
CA ASN A 91 17.90 -29.69 -49.03
C ASN A 91 17.04 -28.55 -48.44
N ASP A 92 16.52 -27.65 -49.28
CA ASP A 92 15.74 -26.47 -48.85
C ASP A 92 14.50 -26.82 -48.01
N ARG A 93 13.97 -28.03 -48.17
CA ARG A 93 12.86 -28.56 -47.35
C ARG A 93 13.30 -28.80 -45.91
N GLU A 94 14.51 -29.30 -45.68
CA GLU A 94 15.06 -29.55 -44.35
C GLU A 94 15.49 -28.25 -43.67
N ARG A 95 16.04 -27.29 -44.43
CA ARG A 95 16.34 -25.95 -43.91
C ARG A 95 15.09 -25.28 -43.35
N ARG A 96 14.00 -25.27 -44.12
CA ARG A 96 12.70 -24.72 -43.68
C ARG A 96 12.09 -25.47 -42.49
N TYR A 97 12.33 -26.77 -42.37
CA TYR A 97 11.89 -27.55 -41.22
C TYR A 97 12.67 -27.19 -39.96
N ARG A 98 14.00 -27.14 -40.02
CA ARG A 98 14.86 -26.74 -38.89
C ARG A 98 14.60 -25.29 -38.44
N GLN A 99 14.40 -24.38 -39.39
CA GLN A 99 14.09 -22.98 -39.09
C GLN A 99 12.77 -22.85 -38.33
N ARG A 100 11.71 -23.58 -38.75
CA ARG A 100 10.44 -23.60 -38.01
C ARG A 100 10.55 -24.21 -36.61
N GLN A 101 11.40 -25.22 -36.43
CA GLN A 101 11.64 -25.79 -35.10
C GLN A 101 12.35 -24.78 -34.18
N GLN A 102 13.40 -24.11 -34.67
CA GLN A 102 14.09 -23.06 -33.92
C GLN A 102 13.16 -21.89 -33.58
N GLU A 103 12.32 -21.47 -34.52
CA GLU A 103 11.37 -20.37 -34.27
C GLU A 103 10.32 -20.75 -33.22
N ARG A 104 9.85 -22.02 -33.21
CA ARG A 104 8.97 -22.52 -32.15
C ARG A 104 9.66 -22.52 -30.78
N SER A 105 10.90 -23.01 -30.69
CA SER A 105 11.63 -23.03 -29.41
C SER A 105 11.90 -21.61 -28.89
N LEU A 106 12.22 -20.66 -29.77
CA LEU A 106 12.40 -19.25 -29.41
C LEU A 106 11.10 -18.61 -28.91
N ARG A 107 9.97 -18.87 -29.59
CA ARG A 107 8.65 -18.39 -29.13
C ARG A 107 8.25 -18.99 -27.79
N GLU A 108 8.60 -20.25 -27.54
CA GLU A 108 8.29 -20.93 -26.28
C GLU A 108 9.14 -20.38 -25.12
N GLN A 109 10.44 -20.13 -25.33
CA GLN A 109 11.29 -19.43 -24.36
C GLN A 109 10.78 -18.01 -24.06
N SER A 110 10.42 -17.23 -25.08
CA SER A 110 9.82 -15.89 -24.91
C SER A 110 8.52 -15.95 -24.08
N ARG A 111 7.66 -16.93 -24.34
CA ARG A 111 6.43 -17.14 -23.56
C ARG A 111 6.72 -17.50 -22.10
N GLN A 112 7.72 -18.34 -21.84
CA GLN A 112 8.12 -18.69 -20.48
C GLN A 112 8.68 -17.49 -19.71
N GLN A 113 9.53 -16.67 -20.34
CA GLN A 113 10.04 -15.43 -19.74
C GLN A 113 8.92 -14.42 -19.45
N THR A 114 7.99 -14.24 -20.38
CA THR A 114 6.83 -13.34 -20.18
C THR A 114 5.92 -13.83 -19.05
N ARG A 115 5.74 -15.15 -18.93
CA ARG A 115 4.94 -15.78 -17.86
C ARG A 115 5.61 -15.64 -16.50
N ALA A 116 6.93 -15.85 -16.42
CA ALA A 116 7.72 -15.67 -15.20
C ALA A 116 7.70 -14.22 -14.69
N ASN A 117 7.78 -13.25 -15.61
CA ASN A 117 7.66 -11.83 -15.27
C ASN A 117 6.25 -11.49 -14.78
N ARG A 118 5.19 -12.03 -15.41
CA ARG A 118 3.80 -11.82 -14.95
C ARG A 118 3.55 -12.39 -13.56
N THR A 119 4.04 -13.59 -13.24
CA THR A 119 3.89 -14.18 -11.90
C THR A 119 4.64 -13.37 -10.84
N ASN A 120 5.76 -12.75 -11.18
CA ASN A 120 6.51 -11.88 -10.27
C ASN A 120 5.79 -10.54 -10.02
N THR A 121 5.16 -9.96 -11.06
CA THR A 121 4.34 -8.73 -10.90
C THR A 121 3.07 -8.99 -10.07
N GLN A 122 2.48 -10.18 -10.17
CA GLN A 122 1.30 -10.57 -9.40
C GLN A 122 1.66 -10.91 -7.94
N ALA A 123 2.82 -11.54 -7.70
CA ALA A 123 3.34 -11.79 -6.36
C ALA A 123 3.72 -10.48 -5.63
N ARG A 124 4.30 -9.49 -6.32
CA ARG A 124 4.54 -8.15 -5.76
C ARG A 124 3.25 -7.37 -5.46
N ARG A 125 2.14 -7.65 -6.16
CA ARG A 125 0.82 -7.08 -5.88
C ARG A 125 0.14 -7.69 -4.64
N ASN A 126 0.48 -8.94 -4.31
CA ASN A 126 -0.15 -9.71 -3.24
C ASN A 126 0.71 -9.84 -1.98
N ALA A 127 1.93 -9.31 -1.96
CA ALA A 127 2.62 -9.04 -0.72
C ALA A 127 1.77 -8.01 0.06
N PRO A 128 1.40 -8.26 1.34
CA PRO A 128 0.78 -7.24 2.16
C PRO A 128 1.83 -6.16 2.40
N ALA A 129 1.92 -5.21 1.47
CA ALA A 129 2.51 -3.95 1.77
C ALA A 129 1.65 -3.38 2.89
N SER A 130 2.22 -3.30 4.09
CA SER A 130 1.85 -2.29 5.08
C SER A 130 2.15 -0.92 4.48
N ARG A 131 1.47 -0.58 3.37
CA ARG A 131 1.28 0.81 2.98
C ARG A 131 0.68 1.43 4.23
N PRO A 132 1.28 2.50 4.79
CA PRO A 132 0.63 3.21 5.87
C PRO A 132 -0.78 3.47 5.36
N VAL A 133 -1.77 2.92 6.08
CA VAL A 133 -3.17 3.15 5.73
C VAL A 133 -3.28 4.66 5.83
N GLN A 134 -3.37 5.33 4.68
CA GLN A 134 -3.59 6.77 4.65
C GLN A 134 -4.96 6.99 5.24
N THR A 135 -5.01 7.24 6.55
CA THR A 135 -6.23 7.53 7.27
C THR A 135 -6.88 8.73 6.57
N GLY A 136 -8.18 8.63 6.25
CA GLY A 136 -8.89 9.67 5.49
C GLY A 136 -8.86 9.56 3.96
N ALA A 137 -8.15 8.60 3.36
CA ALA A 137 -8.04 8.51 1.89
C ALA A 137 -9.38 8.24 1.19
N ALA A 138 -10.30 7.52 1.82
CA ALA A 138 -11.62 7.21 1.26
C ALA A 138 -12.49 8.48 1.21
N GLU A 139 -12.47 9.27 2.28
CA GLU A 139 -13.18 10.54 2.41
C GLU A 139 -12.61 11.57 1.42
N ARG A 140 -11.29 11.67 1.30
CA ARG A 140 -10.64 12.51 0.29
C ARG A 140 -11.06 12.11 -1.13
N LYS A 141 -11.16 10.82 -1.42
CA LYS A 141 -11.62 10.34 -2.74
C LYS A 141 -13.09 10.71 -2.98
N ALA A 142 -13.94 10.66 -1.96
CA ALA A 142 -15.31 11.14 -2.06
C ALA A 142 -15.37 12.65 -2.30
N GLY A 143 -14.56 13.45 -1.59
CA GLY A 143 -14.44 14.89 -1.81
C GLY A 143 -14.00 15.23 -3.23
N LEU A 144 -13.03 14.52 -3.79
CA LEU A 144 -12.62 14.69 -5.19
C LEU A 144 -13.72 14.34 -6.19
N ARG A 145 -14.64 13.43 -5.85
CA ARG A 145 -15.79 13.13 -6.70
C ARG A 145 -16.78 14.30 -6.69
N TYR A 146 -17.18 14.77 -5.50
CA TYR A 146 -18.04 15.94 -5.36
C TYR A 146 -17.45 17.19 -6.01
N PHE A 147 -16.14 17.39 -5.89
CA PHE A 147 -15.44 18.50 -6.54
C PHE A 147 -15.56 18.46 -8.06
N LYS A 148 -15.42 17.27 -8.67
CA LYS A 148 -15.58 17.08 -10.13
C LYS A 148 -17.01 17.23 -10.59
N ASP A 149 -17.95 16.93 -9.70
CA ASP A 149 -19.40 17.10 -9.92
C ASP A 149 -19.83 18.55 -9.66
N PHE A 150 -18.89 19.48 -9.41
CA PHE A 150 -19.12 20.90 -9.09
C PHE A 150 -19.91 21.14 -7.78
N GLU A 151 -20.02 20.11 -6.92
CA GLU A 151 -20.66 20.20 -5.62
C GLU A 151 -19.64 20.59 -4.54
N TYR A 152 -19.16 21.84 -4.57
CA TYR A 152 -18.04 22.29 -3.75
C TYR A 152 -18.32 22.24 -2.24
N ASP A 153 -19.53 22.59 -1.79
CA ASP A 153 -19.94 22.45 -0.38
C ASP A 153 -19.79 21.02 0.13
N ARG A 154 -20.27 20.03 -0.65
CA ARG A 154 -20.16 18.62 -0.27
C ARG A 154 -18.72 18.14 -0.34
N ALA A 155 -17.95 18.66 -1.31
CA ALA A 155 -16.52 18.40 -1.39
C ALA A 155 -15.79 18.88 -0.13
N ILE A 156 -16.06 20.10 0.34
CA ILE A 156 -15.48 20.67 1.57
C ILE A 156 -15.80 19.78 2.78
N ILE A 157 -17.05 19.37 2.94
CA ILE A 157 -17.46 18.47 4.05
C ILE A 157 -16.71 17.14 3.98
N ALA A 158 -16.59 16.54 2.79
CA ALA A 158 -15.92 15.27 2.60
C ALA A 158 -14.40 15.36 2.83
N PHE A 159 -13.75 16.44 2.39
CA PHE A 159 -12.35 16.70 2.70
C PHE A 159 -12.13 17.03 4.18
N GLY A 160 -13.07 17.72 4.84
CA GLY A 160 -13.06 17.94 6.29
C GLY A 160 -13.05 16.62 7.06
N LYS A 161 -13.89 15.66 6.67
CA LYS A 161 -13.86 14.30 7.23
C LYS A 161 -12.55 13.55 6.95
N ALA A 162 -11.87 13.85 5.85
CA ALA A 162 -10.53 13.32 5.60
C ALA A 162 -9.52 13.90 6.59
N LEU A 163 -9.60 15.21 6.86
CA LEU A 163 -8.75 15.92 7.82
C LEU A 163 -9.02 15.52 9.27
N GLU A 164 -10.26 15.19 9.64
CA GLU A 164 -10.57 14.60 10.96
C GLU A 164 -9.79 13.29 11.20
N LYS A 165 -9.56 12.51 10.15
CA LYS A 165 -8.82 11.24 10.21
C LYS A 165 -7.31 11.41 10.02
N ASN A 166 -6.91 12.41 9.24
CA ASN A 166 -5.52 12.78 9.03
C ASN A 166 -5.39 14.30 8.96
N PRO A 167 -5.12 14.95 10.10
CA PRO A 167 -5.01 16.42 10.16
C PRO A 167 -3.83 16.99 9.35
N ARG A 168 -2.90 16.15 8.88
CA ARG A 168 -1.73 16.54 8.10
C ARG A 168 -1.86 16.18 6.62
N ASP A 169 -3.07 15.87 6.13
CA ASP A 169 -3.31 15.54 4.73
C ASP A 169 -3.24 16.80 3.84
N VAL A 170 -2.05 17.03 3.28
CA VAL A 170 -1.72 18.11 2.35
C VAL A 170 -2.73 18.21 1.20
N ALA A 171 -3.10 17.07 0.61
CA ALA A 171 -3.98 17.04 -0.55
C ALA A 171 -5.40 17.49 -0.20
N SER A 172 -5.90 17.14 0.99
CA SER A 172 -7.23 17.57 1.42
C SER A 172 -7.27 19.08 1.68
N HIS A 173 -6.24 19.65 2.32
CA HIS A 173 -6.12 21.10 2.47
C HIS A 173 -6.09 21.83 1.12
N PHE A 174 -5.25 21.40 0.18
CA PHE A 174 -5.19 22.01 -1.16
C PHE A 174 -6.54 21.94 -1.89
N ASN A 175 -7.22 20.79 -1.87
CA ASN A 175 -8.51 20.66 -2.53
C ASN A 175 -9.62 21.49 -1.85
N ILE A 176 -9.59 21.64 -0.53
CA ILE A 176 -10.50 22.56 0.18
C ILE A 176 -10.24 24.00 -0.25
N ALA A 177 -8.98 24.43 -0.39
CA ALA A 177 -8.65 25.75 -0.90
C ALA A 177 -9.22 25.97 -2.32
N CYS A 178 -9.10 24.98 -3.20
CA CYS A 178 -9.75 25.02 -4.51
C CYS A 178 -11.27 25.11 -4.41
N SER A 179 -11.91 24.33 -3.52
CA SER A 179 -13.37 24.40 -3.34
C SER A 179 -13.83 25.76 -2.84
N TYR A 180 -13.17 26.33 -1.83
CA TYR A 180 -13.51 27.66 -1.32
C TYR A 180 -13.25 28.76 -2.34
N SER A 181 -12.22 28.61 -3.18
CA SER A 181 -11.98 29.52 -4.30
C SER A 181 -13.11 29.49 -5.32
N CYS A 182 -13.63 28.31 -5.66
CA CYS A 182 -14.77 28.17 -6.54
C CYS A 182 -16.09 28.68 -5.92
N GLU A 183 -16.21 28.65 -4.59
CA GLU A 183 -17.31 29.24 -3.82
C GLU A 183 -17.08 30.73 -3.46
N GLU A 184 -16.06 31.36 -4.04
CA GLU A 184 -15.72 32.78 -3.86
C GLU A 184 -15.43 33.20 -2.41
N GLN A 185 -15.00 32.25 -1.56
CA GLN A 185 -14.64 32.48 -0.16
C GLN A 185 -13.12 32.63 -0.01
N ALA A 186 -12.60 33.80 -0.36
CA ALA A 186 -11.17 34.12 -0.40
C ALA A 186 -10.41 33.79 0.89
N ASP A 187 -10.87 34.30 2.04
CA ASP A 187 -10.16 34.17 3.32
C ASP A 187 -9.92 32.71 3.71
N LYS A 188 -10.95 31.87 3.55
CA LYS A 188 -10.88 30.43 3.87
C LYS A 188 -10.00 29.69 2.88
N ALA A 189 -10.04 30.07 1.61
CA ALA A 189 -9.18 29.50 0.59
C ALA A 189 -7.70 29.82 0.85
N PHE A 190 -7.36 31.07 1.16
CA PHE A 190 -6.01 31.46 1.54
C PHE A 190 -5.53 30.70 2.77
N TYR A 191 -6.37 30.57 3.80
CA TYR A 191 -6.05 29.80 4.99
C TYR A 191 -5.68 28.34 4.66
N HIS A 192 -6.53 27.64 3.90
CA HIS A 192 -6.26 26.24 3.57
C HIS A 192 -5.08 26.05 2.62
N LEU A 193 -4.80 27.05 1.77
CA LEU A 193 -3.63 27.03 0.90
C LEU A 193 -2.34 27.22 1.71
N ASP A 194 -2.30 28.17 2.65
CA ASP A 194 -1.19 28.33 3.61
C ASP A 194 -0.95 27.04 4.39
N ARG A 195 -2.01 26.39 4.90
CA ARG A 195 -1.91 25.10 5.58
C ARG A 195 -1.35 24.00 4.70
N ALA A 196 -1.72 23.95 3.41
CA ALA A 196 -1.15 22.98 2.48
C ALA A 196 0.37 23.19 2.31
N ILE A 197 0.82 24.44 2.13
CA ILE A 197 2.26 24.76 2.03
C ILE A 197 2.99 24.40 3.34
N ALA A 198 2.45 24.81 4.48
CA ALA A 198 3.04 24.55 5.80
C ALA A 198 3.19 23.04 6.10
N LEU A 199 2.35 22.21 5.49
CA LEU A 199 2.41 20.74 5.61
C LEU A 199 3.26 20.06 4.53
N GLY A 200 3.87 20.83 3.62
CA GLY A 200 4.84 20.35 2.63
C GLY A 200 4.32 20.31 1.19
N PHE A 201 3.29 21.07 0.83
CA PHE A 201 2.95 21.29 -0.58
C PHE A 201 4.00 22.21 -1.22
N ASP A 202 4.60 21.77 -2.33
CA ASP A 202 5.73 22.41 -2.99
C ASP A 202 5.47 22.78 -4.47
N ASP A 203 4.31 22.40 -5.02
CA ASP A 203 3.94 22.64 -6.42
C ASP A 203 3.37 24.07 -6.62
N PHE A 204 4.23 25.07 -6.51
CA PHE A 204 3.86 26.49 -6.67
C PHE A 204 3.38 26.83 -8.09
N GLU A 205 3.86 26.13 -9.11
CA GLU A 205 3.34 26.28 -10.48
C GLU A 205 1.85 25.92 -10.55
N ARG A 206 1.45 24.86 -9.85
CA ARG A 206 0.03 24.50 -9.75
C ARG A 206 -0.79 25.58 -9.08
N ILE A 207 -0.27 26.30 -8.08
CA ILE A 207 -1.01 27.42 -7.46
C ILE A 207 -1.25 28.56 -8.46
N ARG A 208 -0.24 28.88 -9.27
CA ARG A 208 -0.29 29.95 -10.28
C ARG A 208 -1.15 29.62 -11.50
N ALA A 209 -1.22 28.35 -11.88
CA ALA A 209 -1.87 27.93 -13.11
C ALA A 209 -3.25 27.28 -12.91
N HIS A 210 -3.53 26.65 -11.76
CA HIS A 210 -4.75 25.84 -11.62
C HIS A 210 -6.02 26.67 -11.73
N ASP A 211 -6.96 26.24 -12.59
CA ASP A 211 -8.16 27.00 -12.94
C ASP A 211 -9.04 27.31 -11.72
N SER A 212 -9.23 26.33 -10.83
CA SER A 212 -10.03 26.50 -9.62
C SER A 212 -9.51 27.59 -8.67
N LEU A 213 -8.25 28.01 -8.78
CA LEU A 213 -7.64 29.07 -7.99
C LEU A 213 -7.64 30.43 -8.71
N ALA A 214 -8.26 30.53 -9.89
CA ALA A 214 -8.33 31.77 -10.65
C ALA A 214 -8.96 32.93 -9.86
N PHE A 215 -10.00 32.63 -9.06
CA PHE A 215 -10.63 33.61 -8.19
C PHE A 215 -9.64 34.18 -7.16
N LEU A 216 -8.76 33.37 -6.56
CA LEU A 216 -7.74 33.85 -5.62
C LEU A 216 -6.73 34.78 -6.27
N ARG A 217 -6.32 34.51 -7.51
CA ARG A 217 -5.32 35.30 -8.23
C ARG A 217 -5.76 36.74 -8.51
N VAL A 218 -7.06 37.01 -8.48
CA VAL A 218 -7.62 38.36 -8.66
C VAL A 218 -7.94 39.06 -7.34
N GLN A 219 -7.83 38.37 -6.19
CA GLN A 219 -8.15 38.97 -4.90
C GLN A 219 -7.07 39.97 -4.44
N PRO A 220 -7.48 41.01 -3.69
CA PRO A 220 -6.54 41.82 -2.93
C PRO A 220 -5.68 40.93 -2.02
N GLY A 221 -4.39 41.19 -1.95
CA GLY A 221 -3.46 40.43 -1.11
C GLY A 221 -2.89 39.15 -1.74
N TYR A 222 -3.38 38.69 -2.90
CA TYR A 222 -2.77 37.52 -3.57
C TYR A 222 -1.29 37.77 -3.92
N THR A 223 -0.97 38.97 -4.41
CA THR A 223 0.41 39.34 -4.75
C THR A 223 1.33 39.28 -3.53
N GLU A 224 0.87 39.77 -2.38
CA GLU A 224 1.65 39.71 -1.13
C GLU A 224 1.78 38.27 -0.64
N PHE A 225 0.70 37.50 -0.74
CA PHE A 225 0.68 36.08 -0.39
C PHE A 225 1.67 35.28 -1.25
N GLU A 226 1.72 35.53 -2.56
CA GLU A 226 2.68 34.92 -3.49
C GLU A 226 4.13 35.32 -3.17
N LEU A 227 4.38 36.61 -2.91
CA LEU A 227 5.71 37.11 -2.51
C LEU A 227 6.19 36.46 -1.20
N ASN A 228 5.26 36.17 -0.28
CA ASN A 228 5.53 35.45 0.97
C ASN A 228 5.61 33.92 0.80
N GLY A 229 5.71 33.40 -0.44
CA GLY A 229 5.80 31.96 -0.70
C GLY A 229 4.51 31.21 -0.41
N TYR A 230 3.35 31.87 -0.61
CA TYR A 230 2.01 31.37 -0.30
C TYR A 230 1.83 31.03 1.19
N ARG A 231 2.39 31.88 2.06
CA ARG A 231 2.20 31.85 3.51
C ARG A 231 1.50 33.12 3.98
N LEU A 232 0.49 32.98 4.83
CA LEU A 232 -0.30 34.12 5.33
C LEU A 232 0.46 34.96 6.36
N ALA A 233 1.32 34.31 7.14
CA ALA A 233 2.34 34.98 7.94
C ALA A 233 3.70 34.72 7.29
N PRO A 234 4.57 35.74 7.15
CA PRO A 234 5.95 35.49 6.78
C PRO A 234 6.54 34.51 7.81
N ASP A 235 7.19 33.47 7.32
CA ASP A 235 7.86 32.49 8.17
C ASP A 235 9.01 33.19 8.89
N ARG A 236 8.74 33.76 10.07
CA ARG A 236 9.72 34.48 10.87
C ARG A 236 10.78 33.56 11.48
N SER A 237 10.77 32.26 11.19
CA SER A 237 11.83 31.35 11.64
C SER A 237 13.23 31.78 11.16
N ALA A 238 13.33 32.44 10.00
CA ALA A 238 14.58 33.03 9.54
C ALA A 238 14.94 34.34 10.27
N GLU A 239 13.95 35.16 10.65
CA GLU A 239 14.17 36.35 11.46
C GLU A 239 14.52 36.00 12.92
N GLU A 240 13.99 34.89 13.46
CA GLU A 240 14.38 34.30 14.75
C GLU A 240 15.88 33.96 14.78
N THR A 241 16.44 33.41 13.70
CA THR A 241 17.89 33.12 13.64
C THR A 241 18.78 34.36 13.56
N VAL A 242 18.24 35.51 13.14
CA VAL A 242 18.98 36.79 13.05
C VAL A 242 18.79 37.64 14.31
N LEU A 243 17.68 37.45 15.03
CA LEU A 243 17.39 38.08 16.31
C LEU A 243 18.10 37.40 17.50
N GLU A 244 18.65 36.20 17.33
CA GLU A 244 19.38 35.46 18.37
C GLU A 244 20.68 36.12 18.87
N ASN A 245 21.12 37.23 18.28
CA ASN A 245 22.24 38.01 18.82
C ASN A 245 22.13 39.50 18.48
N PRO A 246 21.21 40.21 19.14
CA PRO A 246 21.70 41.25 20.05
C PRO A 246 20.86 41.37 21.34
N ILE A 247 21.56 41.16 22.47
CA ILE A 247 21.34 41.79 23.79
C ILE A 247 20.43 41.04 24.77
N ARG A 248 21.13 40.51 25.80
CA ARG A 248 20.75 40.26 27.20
C ARG A 248 19.68 39.21 27.46
N GLU A 249 20.01 38.37 28.44
CA GLU A 249 19.12 37.57 29.27
C GLU A 249 17.84 38.37 29.59
N GLU A 250 16.81 38.24 28.76
CA GLU A 250 15.46 38.64 29.16
C GLU A 250 14.91 37.49 30.01
N GLU A 251 14.90 37.75 31.31
CA GLU A 251 14.21 37.01 32.35
C GLU A 251 12.87 36.46 31.82
N MET A 252 12.63 35.18 32.11
CA MET A 252 11.25 34.68 32.14
C MET A 252 10.44 35.63 33.03
N VAL A 253 9.55 36.42 32.42
CA VAL A 253 8.52 37.11 33.19
C VAL A 253 7.54 36.03 33.64
N GLU A 254 7.80 35.48 34.84
CA GLU A 254 6.76 34.83 35.62
C GLU A 254 5.60 35.81 35.72
N LEU A 255 4.43 35.42 35.20
CA LEU A 255 3.19 36.11 35.50
C LEU A 255 3.10 36.18 37.03
N PRO A 256 2.90 37.36 37.65
CA PRO A 256 2.80 37.44 39.09
C PRO A 256 1.71 36.47 39.54
N GLU A 257 2.03 35.57 40.48
CA GLU A 257 1.05 34.71 41.12
C GLU A 257 0.02 35.61 41.80
N ILE A 258 -1.07 35.91 41.09
CA ILE A 258 -2.22 36.60 41.66
C ILE A 258 -2.79 35.61 42.67
N SER A 259 -2.66 35.93 43.96
CA SER A 259 -3.18 35.07 45.02
C SER A 259 -4.67 34.77 44.76
N GLU A 260 -5.09 33.51 44.96
CA GLU A 260 -6.48 33.10 44.75
C GLU A 260 -7.46 33.99 45.54
N ASP A 261 -7.02 34.47 46.71
CA ASP A 261 -7.75 35.43 47.56
C ASP A 261 -7.96 36.80 46.89
N LEU A 262 -6.95 37.32 46.16
CA LEU A 262 -7.08 38.57 45.42
C LEU A 262 -8.09 38.43 44.27
N LEU A 263 -8.12 37.28 43.61
CA LEU A 263 -9.10 37.01 42.55
C LEU A 263 -10.53 36.95 43.11
N GLU A 264 -10.72 36.29 44.26
CA GLU A 264 -12.01 36.21 44.94
C GLU A 264 -12.50 37.60 45.39
N GLN A 265 -11.60 38.44 45.92
CA GLN A 265 -11.89 39.82 46.31
C GLN A 265 -12.32 40.69 45.11
N LEU A 266 -11.67 40.53 43.95
CA LEU A 266 -12.05 41.23 42.73
C LEU A 266 -13.42 40.78 42.18
N GLN A 267 -13.72 39.48 42.26
CA GLN A 267 -15.04 38.96 41.87
C GLN A 267 -16.14 39.48 42.80
N ARG A 268 -15.91 39.49 44.11
CA ARG A 268 -16.87 40.04 45.09
C ARG A 268 -17.11 41.53 44.84
N LEU A 269 -16.06 42.29 44.55
CA LEU A 269 -16.17 43.71 44.19
C LEU A 269 -17.05 43.92 42.95
N ALA A 270 -16.89 43.08 41.93
CA ALA A 270 -17.71 43.13 40.71
C ALA A 270 -19.18 42.83 41.00
N THR A 271 -19.48 41.81 41.83
CA THR A 271 -20.87 41.49 42.20
C THR A 271 -21.56 42.59 43.00
N LEU A 272 -20.82 43.33 43.84
CA LEU A 272 -21.38 44.46 44.60
C LEU A 272 -21.75 45.63 43.69
N LYS A 273 -20.93 45.90 42.66
CA LYS A 273 -21.25 46.88 41.62
C LYS A 273 -22.47 46.45 40.81
N GLU A 274 -22.53 45.20 40.35
CA GLU A 274 -23.68 44.70 39.57
C GLU A 274 -24.99 44.72 40.36
N LYS A 275 -24.93 44.50 41.68
CA LYS A 275 -26.09 44.63 42.58
C LYS A 275 -26.46 46.09 42.89
N GLY A 276 -25.74 47.06 42.33
CA GLY A 276 -25.98 48.50 42.55
C GLY A 276 -25.62 48.98 43.96
N LEU A 277 -24.89 48.17 44.74
CA LEU A 277 -24.47 48.48 46.11
C LEU A 277 -23.16 49.28 46.15
N LEU A 278 -22.52 49.49 44.99
CA LEU A 278 -21.28 50.23 44.84
C LEU A 278 -21.37 51.11 43.58
N THR A 279 -21.01 52.39 43.71
CA THR A 279 -20.97 53.29 42.56
C THR A 279 -19.72 53.04 41.70
N GLU A 280 -19.75 53.45 40.42
CA GLU A 280 -18.63 53.23 39.49
C GLU A 280 -17.30 53.81 40.01
N ASN A 281 -17.36 55.01 40.59
CA ASN A 281 -16.19 55.69 41.13
C ASN A 281 -15.60 54.97 42.36
N GLU A 282 -16.46 54.43 43.21
CA GLU A 282 -16.04 53.66 44.39
C GLU A 282 -15.47 52.30 43.98
N PHE A 283 -16.07 51.64 42.98
CA PHE A 283 -15.56 50.40 42.38
C PHE A 283 -14.15 50.60 41.83
N VAL A 284 -13.92 51.63 41.02
CA VAL A 284 -12.59 51.91 40.45
C VAL A 284 -11.57 52.20 41.55
N THR A 285 -11.96 52.95 42.59
CA THR A 285 -11.08 53.27 43.72
C THR A 285 -10.70 52.02 44.52
N GLN A 286 -11.67 51.15 44.82
CA GLN A 286 -11.42 49.91 45.57
C GLN A 286 -10.66 48.88 44.73
N LYS A 287 -10.96 48.75 43.44
CA LYS A 287 -10.20 47.91 42.51
C LYS A 287 -8.74 48.36 42.43
N LYS A 288 -8.49 49.66 42.39
CA LYS A 288 -7.13 50.23 42.40
C LYS A 288 -6.39 49.97 43.72
N ARG A 289 -7.09 49.92 44.85
CA ARG A 289 -6.49 49.57 46.16
C ARG A 289 -6.15 48.08 46.26
N LEU A 290 -6.94 47.20 45.67
CA LEU A 290 -6.70 45.75 45.66
C LEU A 290 -5.52 45.34 44.77
N LEU A 291 -5.25 46.14 43.72
CA LEU A 291 -4.17 45.89 42.76
C LEU A 291 -2.89 46.69 43.05
N SER A 292 -2.86 47.42 44.17
CA SER A 292 -1.70 48.19 44.64
C SER A 292 -0.98 47.47 45.75
#